data_AF-A0A660TM40-F1
#
_entry.id   AF-A0A660TM40-F1
#
_cell.length_a   1.000
_cell.length_b   1.000
_cell.length_c   1.000
_cell.angle_alpha   90.00
_cell.angle_beta   90.00
_cell.angle_gamma   90.00
#
_symmetry.space_group_name_H-M   'P 1'
#
loop_
_entity.id
_entity.type
_entity.pdbx_description
1 polymer ?
#
loop_
_entity_poly.entity_id
_entity_poly.type
_entity_poly.pdbx_seq_one_letter_code
_entity_poly.pdbx_strand_id
1 'polypeptide(L)'
;MGTINGCGTKFFGKANYIENLEEKWEEFDTTLWFTLFWLPIVPLKSYRIRQKHWIFQEEDANIGFKDGFFGISQKIFYQIIKKYKLNWRQVMHTYLTFYGTIFAILLLLFVLMRRFQ
;
A
#
# COMPACT_ATOMS: atom_id res chain seq x y z
N MET A 1 -9.41 8.04 3.40
CA MET A 1 -8.24 7.65 4.23
C MET A 1 -7.23 8.78 4.16
N GLY A 2 -6.61 9.13 5.28
CA GLY A 2 -5.63 10.21 5.34
C GLY A 2 -4.36 9.76 6.05
N THR A 3 -3.22 10.19 5.52
CA THR A 3 -1.91 10.12 6.17
C THR A 3 -1.44 11.55 6.38
N ILE A 4 -0.92 11.86 7.57
CA ILE A 4 -0.24 13.14 7.85
C ILE A 4 1.22 12.76 8.08
N ASN A 5 2.12 13.21 7.20
CA ASN A 5 3.56 12.89 7.26
C ASN A 5 3.86 11.38 7.37
N GLY A 6 3.10 10.55 6.65
CA GLY A 6 3.28 9.09 6.66
C GLY A 6 2.72 8.37 7.90
N CYS A 7 2.12 9.09 8.84
CA CYS A 7 1.38 8.54 9.97
C CYS A 7 -0.12 8.48 9.62
N GLY A 8 -0.77 7.32 9.82
CA GLY A 8 -2.20 7.16 9.56
C GLY A 8 -2.55 5.77 9.09
N THR A 9 -3.54 5.66 8.20
CA THR A 9 -3.95 4.36 7.65
C THR A 9 -3.76 4.33 6.15
N LYS A 10 -3.13 3.27 5.64
CA LYS A 10 -2.82 3.12 4.21
C LYS A 10 -2.93 1.67 3.73
N PHE A 11 -3.37 1.49 2.50
CA PHE A 11 -3.44 0.19 1.86
C PHE A 11 -2.07 -0.25 1.33
N PHE A 12 -1.67 -1.47 1.64
CA PHE A 12 -0.46 -2.11 1.10
C PHE A 12 -0.73 -3.50 0.56
N GLY A 13 0.06 -3.82 -0.47
CA GLY A 13 -0.02 -5.06 -1.25
C GLY A 13 -1.21 -5.06 -2.20
N LYS A 14 -1.00 -5.66 -3.37
CA LYS A 14 -2.04 -6.00 -4.34
C LYS A 14 -1.94 -7.51 -4.58
N ALA A 15 -3.04 -8.22 -4.41
CA ALA A 15 -3.15 -9.66 -4.67
C ALA A 15 -4.45 -9.96 -5.40
N ASN A 16 -4.55 -11.14 -6.04
CA ASN A 16 -5.75 -11.57 -6.78
C ASN A 16 -6.28 -10.49 -7.73
N TYR A 17 -5.36 -9.92 -8.50
CA TYR A 17 -5.61 -8.82 -9.42
C TYR A 17 -6.50 -9.24 -10.58
N ILE A 18 -7.54 -8.47 -10.83
CA ILE A 18 -8.42 -8.58 -11.99
C ILE A 18 -8.45 -7.20 -12.65
N GLU A 19 -8.20 -7.15 -13.95
CA GLU A 19 -8.26 -5.93 -14.73
C GLU A 19 -9.31 -6.07 -15.83
N ASN A 20 -10.14 -5.04 -15.96
CA ASN A 20 -11.02 -4.90 -17.10
C ASN A 20 -10.55 -3.67 -17.91
N LEU A 21 -9.90 -3.95 -19.05
CA LEU A 21 -9.36 -2.92 -19.95
C LEU A 21 -10.47 -2.14 -20.66
N GLU A 22 -11.61 -2.77 -20.93
CA GLU A 22 -12.74 -2.14 -21.63
C GLU A 22 -13.40 -1.08 -20.72
N GLU A 23 -13.65 -1.45 -19.47
CA GLU A 23 -14.33 -0.59 -18.49
C GLU A 23 -13.36 0.23 -17.61
N LYS A 24 -12.04 0.12 -17.85
CA LYS A 24 -10.96 0.88 -17.20
C LYS A 24 -11.01 0.86 -15.67
N TRP A 25 -11.23 -0.33 -15.12
CA TRP A 25 -11.12 -0.57 -13.69
C TRP A 25 -10.23 -1.77 -13.38
N GLU A 26 -9.58 -1.68 -12.22
CA GLU A 26 -8.82 -2.76 -11.61
C GLU A 26 -9.49 -3.17 -10.29
N GLU A 27 -9.52 -4.46 -9.99
CA GLU A 27 -10.03 -5.01 -8.75
C GLU A 27 -8.96 -5.89 -8.12
N PHE A 28 -8.66 -5.67 -6.85
CA PHE A 28 -7.62 -6.41 -6.17
C PHE A 28 -7.85 -6.49 -4.66
N ASP A 29 -7.24 -7.51 -4.07
CA ASP A 29 -7.19 -7.68 -2.63
C ASP A 29 -6.01 -6.87 -2.08
N THR A 30 -6.30 -6.05 -1.07
CA THR A 30 -5.31 -5.22 -0.39
C THR A 30 -5.51 -5.29 1.13
N THR A 31 -4.45 -5.03 1.88
CA THR A 31 -4.54 -4.97 3.34
C THR A 31 -4.39 -3.53 3.78
N LEU A 32 -5.29 -3.07 4.65
CA LEU A 32 -5.21 -1.79 5.32
C LEU A 32 -4.26 -1.91 6.49
N TRP A 33 -3.33 -0.97 6.59
CA TRP A 33 -2.33 -0.91 7.65
C TRP A 33 -2.44 0.41 8.39
N PHE A 34 -2.11 0.38 9.67
CA PHE A 34 -1.65 1.55 10.38
C PHE A 34 -0.17 1.77 10.06
N THR A 35 0.16 2.96 9.59
CA THR A 35 1.52 3.36 9.24
C THR A 35 2.07 4.39 10.21
N LEU A 36 3.38 4.31 10.46
CA LEU A 36 4.15 5.32 11.17
C LEU A 36 5.40 5.64 10.34
N PHE A 37 5.65 6.91 10.03
CA PHE A 37 6.74 7.32 9.13
C PHE A 37 6.77 6.50 7.82
N TRP A 38 5.61 6.30 7.18
CA TRP A 38 5.42 5.49 5.97
C TRP A 38 5.66 3.97 6.11
N LEU A 39 6.09 3.50 7.29
CA LEU A 39 6.31 2.09 7.56
C LEU A 39 5.00 1.38 7.94
N PRO A 40 4.69 0.20 7.37
CA PRO A 40 3.53 -0.59 7.77
C PRO A 40 3.78 -1.23 9.14
N ILE A 41 3.15 -0.70 10.20
CA ILE A 41 3.37 -1.15 11.58
C ILE A 41 2.37 -2.24 11.96
N VAL A 42 1.07 -1.95 11.84
CA VAL A 42 0.01 -2.88 12.28
C VAL A 42 -0.94 -3.15 11.12
N PRO A 43 -1.09 -4.42 10.68
CA PRO A 43 -2.10 -4.78 9.69
C PRO A 43 -3.47 -4.75 10.37
N LEU A 44 -4.39 -3.98 9.82
CA LEU A 44 -5.72 -3.78 10.40
C LEU A 44 -6.69 -4.82 9.84
N LYS A 45 -6.96 -4.76 8.54
CA LYS A 45 -7.96 -5.62 7.85
C LYS A 45 -7.65 -5.74 6.36
N SER A 46 -8.08 -6.84 5.75
CA SER A 46 -7.96 -7.05 4.30
C SER A 46 -9.29 -6.75 3.60
N TYR A 47 -9.21 -6.17 2.41
CA TYR A 47 -10.33 -5.69 1.63
C TYR A 47 -10.15 -6.06 0.16
N ARG A 48 -11.25 -6.37 -0.51
CA ARG A 48 -11.32 -6.31 -1.97
C ARG A 48 -11.74 -4.91 -2.36
N ILE A 49 -10.89 -4.21 -3.10
CA ILE A 49 -11.22 -2.89 -3.60
C ILE A 49 -11.26 -2.93 -5.13
N ARG A 50 -12.22 -2.19 -5.69
CA ARG A 50 -12.24 -1.83 -7.10
C ARG A 50 -11.79 -0.40 -7.21
N GLN A 51 -10.81 -0.16 -8.05
CA GLN A 51 -10.26 1.15 -8.34
C GLN A 51 -10.54 1.47 -9.80
N LYS A 52 -11.21 2.60 -10.04
CA LYS A 52 -11.36 3.15 -11.40
C LYS A 52 -10.22 4.10 -11.71
N HIS A 53 -9.85 4.16 -12.98
CA HIS A 53 -8.84 5.10 -13.41
C HIS A 53 -9.30 6.54 -13.15
N TRP A 54 -8.39 7.39 -12.65
CA TRP A 54 -8.67 8.75 -12.14
C TRP A 54 -9.32 9.70 -13.17
N ILE A 55 -9.28 9.35 -14.45
CA ILE A 55 -9.92 10.07 -15.54
C ILE A 55 -11.46 9.90 -15.52
N PHE A 56 -11.96 8.83 -14.92
CA PHE A 56 -13.39 8.51 -14.87
C PHE A 56 -13.91 8.80 -13.46
N GLN A 57 -14.39 10.02 -13.27
CA GLN A 57 -14.98 10.48 -12.02
C GLN A 57 -16.37 9.86 -11.86
N GLU A 58 -16.55 9.06 -10.81
CA GLU A 58 -17.82 8.41 -10.47
C GLU A 58 -18.35 9.02 -9.17
N GLU A 59 -19.62 9.45 -9.13
CA GLU A 59 -20.20 10.22 -8.01
C GLU A 59 -20.27 9.43 -6.69
N ASP A 60 -20.32 8.09 -6.74
CA ASP A 60 -20.45 7.22 -5.57
C ASP A 60 -19.13 6.59 -5.08
N ALA A 61 -17.99 6.97 -5.66
CA ALA A 61 -16.71 6.38 -5.31
C ALA A 61 -16.12 6.97 -4.02
N ASN A 62 -15.53 6.13 -3.17
CA ASN A 62 -14.79 6.62 -2.01
C ASN A 62 -13.50 7.30 -2.48
N ILE A 63 -13.22 8.45 -1.87
CA ILE A 63 -12.00 9.21 -2.13
C ILE A 63 -10.88 8.71 -1.21
N GLY A 64 -9.80 8.27 -1.85
CA GLY A 64 -8.56 7.86 -1.21
C GLY A 64 -7.41 8.74 -1.65
N PHE A 65 -6.34 8.65 -0.86
CA PHE A 65 -5.07 9.28 -1.18
C PHE A 65 -4.01 8.18 -1.17
N LYS A 66 -3.29 8.04 -2.29
CA LYS A 66 -2.14 7.16 -2.41
C LYS A 66 -0.91 8.03 -2.47
N ASP A 67 -0.18 8.07 -1.37
CA ASP A 67 1.12 8.75 -1.39
C ASP A 67 2.09 7.92 -2.22
N GLY A 68 2.63 8.55 -3.25
CA GLY A 68 3.79 8.08 -3.99
C GLY A 68 5.07 8.21 -3.16
N PHE A 69 6.16 7.73 -3.75
CA PHE A 69 7.50 7.98 -3.25
C PHE A 69 7.75 9.51 -3.21
N PHE A 70 8.35 10.04 -2.14
CA PHE A 70 8.51 11.50 -1.84
C PHE A 70 7.28 12.29 -1.36
N GLY A 71 6.20 11.64 -0.93
CA GLY A 71 5.08 12.37 -0.30
C GLY A 71 4.15 13.09 -1.29
N ILE A 72 4.28 12.82 -2.59
CA ILE A 72 3.30 13.25 -3.60
C ILE A 72 2.04 12.40 -3.39
N SER A 73 0.99 13.00 -2.82
CA SER A 73 -0.27 12.31 -2.60
C SER A 73 -1.17 12.39 -3.83
N GLN A 74 -1.43 11.24 -4.46
CA GLN A 74 -2.37 11.15 -5.58
C GLN A 74 -3.77 10.80 -5.08
N LYS A 75 -4.76 11.57 -5.51
CA LYS A 75 -6.17 11.26 -5.25
C LYS A 75 -6.57 10.04 -6.09
N ILE A 76 -7.15 9.04 -5.43
CA ILE A 76 -7.62 7.80 -6.05
C ILE A 76 -9.07 7.57 -5.70
N PHE A 77 -9.86 7.14 -6.67
CA PHE A 77 -11.24 6.73 -6.48
C PHE A 77 -11.30 5.21 -6.35
N TYR A 78 -11.85 4.72 -5.25
CA TYR A 78 -11.99 3.29 -5.00
C TYR A 78 -13.33 2.96 -4.35
N GLN A 79 -13.77 1.73 -4.54
CA GLN A 79 -14.96 1.17 -3.93
C GLN A 79 -14.58 -0.10 -3.18
N ILE A 80 -15.03 -0.21 -1.94
CA ILE A 80 -14.82 -1.43 -1.14
C ILE A 80 -15.92 -2.42 -1.53
N ILE A 81 -15.55 -3.50 -2.22
CA ILE A 81 -16.49 -4.55 -2.62
C ILE A 81 -16.72 -5.50 -1.46
N LYS A 82 -15.64 -5.94 -0.81
CA LYS A 82 -15.70 -6.98 0.21
C LYS A 82 -14.67 -6.76 1.29
N LYS A 83 -15.02 -7.18 2.50
CA LYS A 83 -14.15 -7.19 3.67
C LYS A 83 -13.80 -8.63 4.01
N TYR A 84 -12.53 -8.90 4.26
CA TYR A 84 -12.02 -10.23 4.57
C TYR A 84 -11.41 -10.29 5.97
N LYS A 85 -11.22 -11.53 6.45
CA LYS A 85 -10.24 -11.81 7.51
C LYS A 85 -8.84 -11.49 6.98
N LEU A 86 -7.94 -11.16 7.90
CA LEU A 86 -6.59 -10.72 7.56
C LEU A 86 -5.86 -11.79 6.75
N ASN A 87 -5.35 -11.41 5.57
CA ASN A 87 -4.55 -12.30 4.75
C ASN A 87 -3.11 -12.34 5.25
N TRP A 88 -2.82 -13.26 6.17
CA TRP A 88 -1.50 -13.39 6.80
C TRP A 88 -0.36 -13.65 5.81
N ARG A 89 -0.62 -14.29 4.67
CA ARG A 89 0.40 -14.48 3.62
C ARG A 89 0.86 -13.13 3.05
N GLN A 90 -0.10 -12.25 2.73
CA GLN A 90 0.19 -10.91 2.25
C GLN A 90 0.86 -10.04 3.31
N VAL A 91 0.43 -10.18 4.57
CA VAL A 91 1.04 -9.50 5.72
C VAL A 91 2.50 -9.88 5.89
N MET A 92 2.81 -11.17 5.92
CA MET A 92 4.20 -11.66 6.03
C MET A 92 5.06 -11.19 4.86
N HIS A 93 4.54 -11.26 3.64
CA HIS A 93 5.27 -10.77 2.47
C HIS A 93 5.56 -9.27 2.57
N THR A 94 4.61 -8.47 3.07
CA THR A 94 4.79 -7.02 3.27
C THR A 94 5.87 -6.74 4.32
N TYR A 95 5.86 -7.47 5.45
CA TYR A 95 6.92 -7.33 6.45
C TYR A 95 8.30 -7.71 5.90
N LEU A 96 8.39 -8.84 5.23
CA LEU A 96 9.65 -9.35 4.72
C LEU A 96 10.26 -8.42 3.67
N THR A 97 9.46 -7.85 2.77
CA THR A 97 9.97 -6.90 1.78
C THR A 97 10.36 -5.58 2.42
N PHE A 98 9.51 -4.94 3.24
CA PHE A 98 9.82 -3.65 3.85
C PHE A 98 10.99 -3.73 4.84
N TYR A 99 10.93 -4.63 5.81
CA TYR A 99 11.97 -4.70 6.84
C TYR A 99 13.23 -5.40 6.32
N GLY A 100 13.09 -6.37 5.40
CA GLY A 100 14.23 -6.99 4.73
C GLY A 100 15.01 -6.00 3.87
N THR A 101 14.34 -5.09 3.14
CA THR A 101 15.03 -4.05 2.38
C THR A 101 15.74 -3.04 3.29
N ILE A 102 15.11 -2.59 4.37
CA ILE A 102 15.76 -1.70 5.36
C ILE A 102 17.00 -2.37 5.94
N PHE A 103 16.89 -3.63 6.35
CA PHE A 103 18.01 -4.39 6.90
C PHE A 103 19.16 -4.54 5.89
N ALA A 104 18.84 -4.88 4.63
CA ALA A 104 19.84 -5.00 3.57
C ALA A 104 20.58 -3.67 3.30
N ILE A 105 19.86 -2.54 3.31
CA ILE A 105 20.45 -1.20 3.16
C ILE A 105 21.38 -0.89 4.34
N LEU A 106 20.94 -1.14 5.57
CA LEU A 106 21.76 -0.91 6.77
C LEU A 106 23.02 -1.79 6.77
N LEU A 107 22.90 -3.06 6.37
CA LEU A 107 24.04 -3.97 6.25
C LEU A 107 25.02 -3.48 5.18
N LEU A 108 24.53 -3.05 4.02
CA LEU A 108 25.35 -2.50 2.95
C LEU A 108 26.11 -1.25 3.41
N LEU A 109 25.44 -0.32 4.09
CA LEU A 109 26.06 0.87 4.67
C LEU A 109 27.13 0.51 5.69
N PHE A 110 26.85 -0.46 6.58
CA PHE A 110 27.82 -0.94 7.57
C PHE A 110 29.07 -1.54 6.91
N VAL A 111 28.89 -2.35 5.86
CA VAL A 111 30.01 -2.93 5.09
C VAL A 111 30.82 -1.84 4.39
N LEU A 112 30.16 -0.84 3.80
CA LEU A 112 30.85 0.30 3.19
C LEU A 112 31.65 1.10 4.22
N MET A 113 31.07 1.42 5.38
CA MET A 113 31.77 2.15 6.45
C MET A 113 33.03 1.40 6.91
N ARG A 114 32.95 0.08 7.06
CA ARG A 114 34.09 -0.75 7.45
C ARG A 114 35.22 -0.78 6.40
N ARG A 115 34.92 -0.51 5.13
CA ARG A 115 35.93 -0.50 4.05
C ARG A 115 36.76 0.79 4.02
N PHE A 116 36.25 1.88 4.61
CA PHE A 116 36.90 3.20 4.62
C PHE A 116 37.61 3.52 5.95
N GLN A 117 37.58 2.60 6.92
CA GLN A 117 38.38 2.64 8.15
C GLN A 117 39.59 1.72 8.02
#